data_AF-A0A3Q1MJ87-F1
#
_entry.id   AF-A0A3Q1MJ87-F1
#
_cell.length_a   1.000
_cell.length_b   1.000
_cell.length_c   1.000
_cell.angle_alpha   90.00
_cell.angle_beta   90.00
_cell.angle_gamma   90.00
#
_symmetry.space_group_name_H-M   'P 1'
#
loop_
_entity.id
_entity.type
_entity.pdbx_description
1 polymer ?
#
loop_
_entity_poly.entity_id
_entity_poly.type
_entity_poly.pdbx_seq_one_letter_code
_entity_poly.pdbx_strand_id
1 'polypeptide(L)'
;MKLSHARGATQDGWVTVERSDRMWSTGEGNGQPLQYSCLENPMNSMKRQNDRILKEELPRSVGAQYATGDQWRNNSRKNEGMEPKQKEYPAVDVTGNKVRCYKEQYCIGTWNVRFMNQSKLEVVKQEMARVNVDILGINKLKWTGMGEFNSGDHYIYYCGQESLRRNGIVTMVNKRARNAVLGCNLRKDRMISVCFQGKLFSITVIQVYAPTSNTEEAEVERFYEDLQDLLELTPKKDVLFIIGDWNAKVGSQETPGVTGKFGLGIQNEAGQRLIKFCQENALVIANTLFQQHKRRLYTWTSPDGQHQNLTDYILLQRWRNSIQSIKTRPGADCGSDHELLIVKFRLKLKKVGKTTRPFRYDLNQIPYDYTVEVRNRFKGLDLIDRVPDELWTEVRDVVQETGIKTIPMEKKCKKAKWLSGEALQIAVKRREAKSKGEKERYKHLNAEFQRIARRDKKAGKQQNGKD
;
A
#
# COMPACT_ATOMS: atom_id res chain seq x y z
N MET A 1 -10.57 12.29 19.49
CA MET A 1 -10.48 11.80 18.09
C MET A 1 -11.52 10.70 17.96
N LYS A 2 -12.67 10.96 17.33
CA LYS A 2 -13.69 9.93 17.09
C LYS A 2 -13.15 8.99 16.00
N LEU A 3 -12.69 7.82 16.40
CA LEU A 3 -12.47 6.69 15.51
C LEU A 3 -13.86 6.24 15.07
N SER A 4 -14.15 6.27 13.78
CA SER A 4 -15.36 5.63 13.24
C SER A 4 -15.17 4.13 13.41
N HIS A 5 -15.77 3.56 14.44
CA HIS A 5 -15.84 2.13 14.64
C HIS A 5 -17.01 1.62 13.80
N ALA A 6 -16.74 0.74 12.84
CA ALA A 6 -17.79 -0.13 12.35
C ALA A 6 -18.06 -1.15 13.46
N ARG A 7 -19.25 -1.11 14.07
CA ARG A 7 -19.75 -2.18 14.94
C ARG A 7 -20.70 -3.02 14.10
N GLY A 8 -20.36 -4.28 13.92
CA GLY A 8 -21.22 -5.32 13.38
C GLY A 8 -20.54 -6.65 13.64
N ALA A 9 -21.13 -7.47 14.53
CA ALA A 9 -20.71 -8.84 14.77
C ALA A 9 -21.62 -9.75 13.95
N THR A 10 -21.06 -10.55 13.05
CA THR A 10 -21.65 -11.82 12.58
C THR A 10 -20.56 -12.72 12.01
N GLN A 11 -20.73 -14.03 12.25
CA GLN A 11 -20.02 -15.12 11.58
C GLN A 11 -20.09 -14.92 10.05
N ASP A 12 -19.04 -15.35 9.35
CA ASP A 12 -18.82 -15.23 7.89
C ASP A 12 -18.15 -13.91 7.47
N GLY A 13 -16.83 -13.86 7.68
CA GLY A 13 -15.94 -12.70 7.46
C GLY A 13 -15.81 -12.22 6.01
N TRP A 14 -16.85 -11.56 5.50
CA TRP A 14 -16.87 -10.83 4.24
C TRP A 14 -17.21 -9.35 4.49
N VAL A 15 -16.29 -8.44 4.16
CA VAL A 15 -16.64 -7.04 3.90
C VAL A 15 -16.16 -6.70 2.49
N THR A 16 -17.02 -6.98 1.52
CA THR A 16 -16.91 -6.39 0.18
C THR A 16 -17.53 -5.00 0.30
N VAL A 17 -16.71 -3.93 0.32
CA VAL A 17 -17.25 -2.57 0.16
C VAL A 17 -17.54 -2.35 -1.32
N GLU A 18 -18.60 -2.99 -1.81
CA GLU A 18 -19.30 -2.48 -2.98
C GLU A 18 -20.19 -1.32 -2.54
N ARG A 19 -20.04 -0.18 -3.22
CA ARG A 19 -20.96 0.95 -3.07
C ARG A 19 -22.25 0.60 -3.79
N SER A 20 -23.19 0.03 -3.06
CA SER A 20 -24.59 -0.05 -3.43
C SER A 20 -25.41 0.76 -2.43
N ASP A 21 -26.10 1.78 -2.93
CA ASP A 21 -27.07 2.55 -2.17
C ASP A 21 -28.31 1.69 -1.93
N ARG A 22 -28.43 1.06 -0.76
CA ARG A 22 -29.74 0.64 -0.21
C ARG A 22 -29.78 0.85 1.31
N MET A 23 -30.62 1.80 1.71
CA MET A 23 -31.05 2.00 3.09
C MET A 23 -31.92 0.81 3.50
N TRP A 24 -31.66 0.25 4.67
CA TRP A 24 -32.52 -0.74 5.30
C TRP A 24 -33.78 -0.04 5.84
N SER A 25 -34.95 -0.57 5.48
CA SER A 25 -36.20 -0.38 6.23
C SER A 25 -36.45 -1.65 7.03
N THR A 26 -36.78 -1.48 8.31
CA THR A 26 -37.20 -2.53 9.23
C THR A 26 -38.61 -2.99 8.88
N GLY A 27 -38.77 -4.28 8.57
CA GLY A 27 -40.06 -4.95 8.46
C GLY A 27 -39.86 -6.46 8.58
N GLU A 28 -40.43 -7.05 9.62
CA GLU A 28 -40.50 -8.51 9.79
C GLU A 28 -41.30 -9.12 8.64
N GLY A 29 -40.74 -10.14 8.00
CA GLY A 29 -41.40 -10.87 6.93
C GLY A 29 -40.58 -12.09 6.55
N ASN A 30 -41.06 -13.28 6.93
CA ASN A 30 -40.53 -14.57 6.48
C ASN A 30 -40.60 -14.65 4.95
N GLY A 31 -39.44 -14.76 4.29
CA GLY A 31 -39.34 -15.00 2.85
C GLY A 31 -37.99 -15.61 2.51
N GLN A 32 -38.00 -16.84 1.97
CA GLN A 32 -36.82 -17.57 1.52
C GLN A 32 -36.01 -16.79 0.46
N PRO A 33 -34.69 -17.01 0.34
CA PRO A 33 -33.88 -16.34 -0.67
C PRO A 33 -34.21 -16.86 -2.08
N LEU A 34 -34.52 -15.92 -2.98
CA LEU A 34 -34.56 -16.13 -4.43
C LEU A 34 -33.15 -16.45 -4.94
N GLN A 35 -32.96 -17.69 -5.39
CA GLN A 35 -31.87 -18.08 -6.28
C GLN A 35 -31.96 -17.31 -7.59
N TYR A 36 -30.90 -16.61 -7.98
CA TYR A 36 -30.68 -16.26 -9.38
C TYR A 36 -29.65 -17.21 -9.97
N SER A 37 -30.18 -18.17 -10.73
CA SER A 37 -29.47 -19.04 -11.66
C SER A 37 -28.96 -18.21 -12.84
N CYS A 38 -27.67 -18.29 -13.13
CA CYS A 38 -27.16 -17.89 -14.44
C CYS A 38 -27.29 -19.08 -15.39
N LEU A 39 -28.11 -18.87 -16.42
CA LEU A 39 -28.33 -19.75 -17.56
C LEU A 39 -27.00 -20.26 -18.14
N GLU A 40 -26.79 -21.56 -18.03
CA GLU A 40 -25.92 -22.31 -18.93
C GLU A 40 -26.58 -22.35 -20.31
N ASN A 41 -25.84 -21.97 -21.35
CA ASN A 41 -26.11 -22.46 -22.70
C ASN A 41 -25.07 -23.55 -23.03
N PRO A 42 -25.51 -24.74 -23.46
CA PRO A 42 -24.66 -25.93 -23.56
C PRO A 42 -23.99 -26.07 -24.93
N MET A 43 -23.05 -27.01 -24.99
CA MET A 43 -22.36 -27.58 -26.16
C MET A 43 -21.10 -26.84 -26.64
N ASN A 44 -19.93 -27.37 -26.25
CA ASN A 44 -19.30 -28.37 -27.11
C ASN A 44 -18.33 -29.24 -26.29
N SER A 45 -18.71 -30.50 -26.10
CA SER A 45 -17.85 -31.56 -25.60
C SER A 45 -17.03 -32.10 -26.78
N MET A 46 -15.73 -31.91 -26.74
CA MET A 46 -14.81 -32.82 -27.44
C MET A 46 -13.76 -33.32 -26.46
N LYS A 47 -13.96 -34.58 -26.05
CA LYS A 47 -12.87 -35.48 -25.67
C LYS A 47 -11.81 -35.44 -26.79
N ARG A 48 -10.54 -35.29 -26.41
CA ARG A 48 -9.40 -36.09 -26.87
C ARG A 48 -8.14 -35.56 -26.17
N GLN A 49 -7.53 -36.34 -25.28
CA GLN A 49 -6.59 -37.42 -25.57
C GLN A 49 -5.17 -36.86 -25.59
N ASN A 50 -4.40 -37.29 -24.59
CA ASN A 50 -2.96 -37.09 -24.49
C ASN A 50 -2.30 -37.53 -25.79
N ASP A 51 -1.46 -36.66 -26.36
CA ASP A 51 -0.31 -37.10 -27.14
C ASP A 51 0.87 -36.15 -26.95
N ARG A 52 1.95 -36.76 -26.48
CA ARG A 52 3.31 -36.21 -26.42
C ARG A 52 3.77 -35.98 -27.86
N ILE A 53 4.21 -34.77 -28.19
CA ILE A 53 5.20 -34.57 -29.24
C ILE A 53 6.31 -33.65 -28.70
N LEU A 54 7.47 -34.27 -28.49
CA LEU A 54 8.76 -33.63 -28.32
C LEU A 54 9.05 -32.76 -29.55
N LYS A 55 9.33 -31.47 -29.34
CA LYS A 55 10.18 -30.71 -30.26
C LYS A 55 11.42 -30.31 -29.50
N GLU A 56 12.48 -31.08 -29.74
CA GLU A 56 13.86 -30.64 -29.56
C GLU A 56 14.09 -29.40 -30.42
N GLU A 57 14.53 -28.31 -29.82
CA GLU A 57 15.33 -27.31 -30.53
C GLU A 57 16.74 -27.35 -29.92
N LEU A 58 17.67 -27.83 -30.74
CA LEU A 58 19.09 -27.87 -30.47
C LEU A 58 19.66 -26.45 -30.28
N PRO A 59 20.58 -26.25 -29.31
CA PRO A 59 21.24 -24.97 -29.12
C PRO A 59 22.33 -24.75 -30.17
N ARG A 60 22.32 -23.59 -30.83
CA ARG A 60 23.47 -23.13 -31.63
C ARG A 60 24.61 -22.76 -30.68
N SER A 61 25.74 -23.43 -30.90
CA SER A 61 26.99 -23.35 -30.17
C SER A 61 27.88 -22.19 -30.65
N VAL A 62 28.51 -21.56 -29.64
CA VAL A 62 29.91 -21.13 -29.54
C VAL A 62 30.43 -20.02 -30.44
N GLY A 63 30.84 -18.94 -29.78
CA GLY A 63 31.91 -18.04 -30.18
C GLY A 63 32.53 -17.41 -28.93
N ALA A 64 33.30 -18.20 -28.18
CA ALA A 64 34.16 -17.69 -27.11
C ALA A 64 35.45 -17.13 -27.72
N GLN A 65 35.81 -15.90 -27.34
CA GLN A 65 37.21 -15.46 -27.38
C GLN A 65 37.56 -14.92 -25.99
N TYR A 66 38.43 -15.67 -25.32
CA TYR A 66 39.21 -15.21 -24.19
C TYR A 66 40.33 -14.29 -24.70
N ALA A 67 40.58 -13.19 -23.99
CA ALA A 67 41.88 -12.54 -23.97
C ALA A 67 42.14 -12.03 -22.56
N THR A 68 43.12 -12.66 -21.94
CA THR A 68 43.82 -12.36 -20.69
C THR A 68 44.61 -11.05 -20.82
N GLY A 69 44.82 -10.33 -19.71
CA GLY A 69 45.85 -9.30 -19.62
C GLY A 69 45.61 -8.23 -18.56
N ASP A 70 46.12 -8.47 -17.35
CA ASP A 70 46.41 -7.43 -16.36
C ASP A 70 47.48 -6.46 -16.87
N GLN A 71 47.30 -5.15 -16.67
CA GLN A 71 48.37 -4.30 -16.12
C GLN A 71 47.89 -2.90 -15.74
N TRP A 72 48.19 -2.53 -14.50
CA TRP A 72 48.15 -1.18 -13.97
C TRP A 72 49.25 -0.32 -14.59
N ARG A 73 48.92 0.91 -15.03
CA ARG A 73 49.84 2.06 -14.94
C ARG A 73 49.12 3.40 -15.02
N ASN A 74 49.35 4.21 -14.00
CA ASN A 74 49.13 5.65 -14.01
C ASN A 74 49.99 6.31 -15.10
N ASN A 75 49.45 7.32 -15.79
CA ASN A 75 50.17 8.59 -15.98
C ASN A 75 49.26 9.70 -16.53
N SER A 76 49.41 10.86 -15.90
CA SER A 76 48.93 12.18 -16.30
C SER A 76 49.31 12.55 -17.73
N ARG A 77 48.41 13.26 -18.44
CA ARG A 77 48.73 14.46 -19.22
C ARG A 77 47.45 15.22 -19.61
N LYS A 78 47.54 16.54 -19.52
CA LYS A 78 46.53 17.55 -19.87
C LYS A 78 46.62 17.94 -21.35
N ASN A 79 45.58 18.66 -21.80
CA ASN A 79 45.39 19.47 -23.02
C ASN A 79 44.96 18.67 -24.27
N GLU A 80 44.05 19.11 -25.13
CA GLU A 80 43.21 20.31 -25.28
C GLU A 80 42.14 20.02 -26.37
N GLY A 81 41.02 20.77 -26.33
CA GLY A 81 40.06 21.04 -27.42
C GLY A 81 39.81 20.04 -28.56
N MET A 82 38.62 19.41 -28.56
CA MET A 82 37.97 19.00 -29.81
C MET A 82 36.45 18.93 -29.65
N GLU A 83 35.72 19.68 -30.48
CA GLU A 83 34.25 19.73 -30.52
C GLU A 83 33.62 18.36 -30.85
N PRO A 84 32.43 18.04 -30.31
CA PRO A 84 31.80 16.75 -30.57
C PRO A 84 31.10 16.74 -31.95
N LYS A 85 31.66 15.99 -32.90
CA LYS A 85 30.98 15.59 -34.15
C LYS A 85 29.73 14.75 -33.81
N GLN A 86 28.55 15.25 -34.19
CA GLN A 86 27.30 14.49 -34.18
C GLN A 86 27.42 13.31 -35.17
N LYS A 87 27.30 12.08 -34.69
CA LYS A 87 27.07 10.90 -35.52
C LYS A 87 25.56 10.69 -35.65
N GLU A 88 25.01 11.03 -36.82
CA GLU A 88 23.68 10.60 -37.22
C GLU A 88 23.70 9.09 -37.53
N TYR A 89 22.75 8.35 -36.97
CA TYR A 89 22.46 6.97 -37.34
C TYR A 89 21.12 6.96 -38.09
N PRO A 90 20.99 6.21 -39.20
CA PRO A 90 19.77 6.21 -39.99
C PRO A 90 18.63 5.55 -39.21
N ALA A 91 17.46 6.18 -39.24
CA ALA A 91 16.25 5.65 -38.63
C ALA A 91 15.71 4.49 -39.48
N VAL A 92 15.78 3.27 -38.93
CA VAL A 92 15.04 2.12 -39.46
C VAL A 92 13.65 2.12 -38.81
N ASP A 93 12.63 2.35 -39.64
CA ASP A 93 11.24 2.39 -39.22
C ASP A 93 10.71 0.96 -39.09
N VAL A 94 10.64 0.47 -37.85
CA VAL A 94 10.00 -0.82 -37.54
C VAL A 94 8.64 -0.53 -36.91
N THR A 95 7.60 -0.65 -37.72
CA THR A 95 6.19 -0.68 -37.34
C THR A 95 5.87 -1.97 -36.56
N GLY A 96 6.43 -2.08 -35.37
CA GLY A 96 5.97 -3.01 -34.34
C GLY A 96 5.19 -2.24 -33.29
N ASN A 97 4.06 -2.79 -32.82
CA ASN A 97 3.27 -2.24 -31.71
C ASN A 97 4.16 -1.95 -30.48
N LYS A 98 4.69 -0.72 -30.39
CA LYS A 98 5.48 -0.25 -29.26
C LYS A 98 4.58 -0.30 -28.03
N VAL A 99 4.85 -1.25 -27.12
CA VAL A 99 4.35 -1.21 -25.75
C VAL A 99 4.59 0.20 -25.22
N ARG A 100 3.51 0.98 -25.07
CA ARG A 100 3.58 2.42 -24.80
C ARG A 100 4.21 2.60 -23.42
N CYS A 101 5.52 2.76 -23.42
CA CYS A 101 6.37 2.95 -22.27
C CYS A 101 5.95 4.22 -21.53
N TYR A 102 5.18 4.08 -20.44
CA TYR A 102 4.76 5.23 -19.65
C TYR A 102 6.00 5.97 -19.09
N LYS A 103 6.03 7.30 -19.25
CA LYS A 103 7.04 8.20 -18.67
C LYS A 103 6.81 8.42 -17.17
N GLU A 104 5.58 8.21 -16.70
CA GLU A 104 5.23 8.37 -15.30
C GLU A 104 5.79 7.22 -14.46
N GLN A 105 6.49 7.60 -13.39
CA GLN A 105 7.05 6.67 -12.41
C GLN A 105 6.21 6.75 -11.13
N TYR A 106 5.99 5.59 -10.54
CA TYR A 106 5.43 5.45 -9.20
C TYR A 106 6.40 4.69 -8.32
N CYS A 107 6.33 4.97 -7.02
CA CYS A 107 7.14 4.32 -6.01
C CYS A 107 6.25 3.64 -4.98
N ILE A 108 6.39 2.32 -4.86
CA ILE A 108 5.83 1.54 -3.76
C ILE A 108 6.95 1.30 -2.75
N GLY A 109 6.65 1.35 -1.46
CA GLY A 109 7.59 0.95 -0.42
C GLY A 109 6.93 0.12 0.66
N THR A 110 7.77 -0.51 1.48
CA THR A 110 7.35 -1.15 2.72
C THR A 110 8.30 -0.77 3.85
N TRP A 111 7.77 -0.59 5.06
CA TRP A 111 8.55 -0.20 6.23
C TRP A 111 7.96 -0.75 7.52
N ASN A 112 8.67 -1.67 8.17
CA ASN A 112 8.38 -2.03 9.54
C ASN A 112 8.84 -0.92 10.50
N VAL A 113 7.90 -0.33 11.23
CA VAL A 113 8.18 0.82 12.11
C VAL A 113 8.26 0.46 13.60
N ARG A 114 8.15 -0.83 13.95
CA ARG A 114 8.04 -1.44 15.30
C ARG A 114 6.83 -1.03 16.14
N PHE A 115 6.47 0.25 16.09
CA PHE A 115 5.38 0.84 16.84
C PHE A 115 5.01 2.19 16.22
N MET A 116 3.73 2.38 15.90
CA MET A 116 3.22 3.63 15.33
C MET A 116 2.50 4.47 16.39
N ASN A 117 3.04 5.64 16.68
CA ASN A 117 2.36 6.70 17.43
C ASN A 117 2.14 7.93 16.53
N GLN A 118 1.38 8.91 17.03
CA GLN A 118 1.07 10.11 16.27
C GLN A 118 2.32 10.88 15.82
N SER A 119 3.38 10.97 16.64
CA SER A 119 4.58 11.73 16.27
C SER A 119 5.37 11.02 15.19
N LYS A 120 5.51 9.70 15.29
CA LYS A 120 6.14 8.86 14.27
C LYS A 120 5.35 8.91 12.96
N LEU A 121 4.01 8.97 13.00
CA LEU A 121 3.19 9.10 11.81
C LEU A 121 3.55 10.36 11.01
N GLU A 122 3.77 11.49 11.68
CA GLU A 122 4.20 12.73 11.01
C GLU A 122 5.62 12.62 10.43
N VAL A 123 6.55 11.95 11.13
CA VAL A 123 7.90 11.67 10.61
C VAL A 123 7.82 10.78 9.36
N VAL A 124 7.00 9.73 9.38
CA VAL A 124 6.82 8.83 8.22
C VAL A 124 6.24 9.59 7.03
N LYS A 125 5.25 10.46 7.23
CA LYS A 125 4.68 11.31 6.16
C LYS A 125 5.75 12.23 5.54
N GLN A 126 6.64 12.80 6.36
CA GLN A 126 7.75 13.62 5.85
C GLN A 126 8.75 12.79 5.05
N GLU A 127 9.08 11.59 5.52
CA GLU A 127 9.99 10.70 4.81
C GLU A 127 9.39 10.20 3.50
N MET A 128 8.09 9.86 3.46
CA MET A 128 7.38 9.52 2.22
C MET A 128 7.48 10.63 1.17
N ALA A 129 7.22 11.88 1.57
CA ALA A 129 7.35 13.03 0.68
C ALA A 129 8.80 13.23 0.20
N ARG A 130 9.77 13.14 1.11
CA ARG A 130 11.20 13.34 0.81
C ARG A 130 11.77 12.29 -0.15
N VAL A 131 11.34 11.04 -0.01
CA VAL A 131 11.83 9.94 -0.87
C VAL A 131 10.89 9.61 -2.03
N ASN A 132 9.84 10.42 -2.24
CA ASN A 132 8.84 10.30 -3.30
C ASN A 132 8.15 8.93 -3.33
N VAL A 133 7.69 8.44 -2.17
CA VAL A 133 6.88 7.21 -2.07
C VAL A 133 5.40 7.55 -2.25
N ASP A 134 4.75 6.85 -3.18
CA ASP A 134 3.33 7.05 -3.48
C ASP A 134 2.42 6.15 -2.66
N ILE A 135 2.84 4.90 -2.48
CA ILE A 135 2.13 3.85 -1.73
C ILE A 135 3.13 3.23 -0.76
N LEU A 136 2.85 3.29 0.53
CA LEU A 136 3.72 2.75 1.57
C LEU A 136 2.94 1.74 2.41
N GLY A 137 3.39 0.49 2.41
CA GLY A 137 2.98 -0.50 3.38
C GLY A 137 3.77 -0.36 4.68
N ILE A 138 3.09 -0.50 5.82
CA ILE A 138 3.67 -0.29 7.15
C ILE A 138 3.29 -1.44 8.08
N ASN A 139 4.28 -1.96 8.81
CA ASN A 139 4.08 -3.04 9.79
C ASN A 139 4.23 -2.56 11.23
N LYS A 140 3.60 -3.29 12.16
CA LYS A 140 3.66 -3.13 13.62
C LYS A 140 3.09 -1.80 14.14
N LEU A 141 1.83 -1.51 13.80
CA LEU A 141 1.16 -0.29 14.28
C LEU A 141 0.65 -0.38 15.72
N LYS A 142 0.28 -1.57 16.19
CA LYS A 142 -0.41 -1.80 17.47
C LYS A 142 -1.73 -1.00 17.59
N TRP A 143 -2.38 -0.71 16.47
CA TRP A 143 -3.71 -0.10 16.41
C TRP A 143 -4.78 -1.18 16.45
N THR A 144 -5.93 -0.86 17.02
CA THR A 144 -7.05 -1.81 17.15
C THR A 144 -8.11 -1.57 16.08
N GLY A 145 -8.77 -2.63 15.66
CA GLY A 145 -9.84 -2.61 14.67
C GLY A 145 -9.36 -2.34 13.24
N MET A 146 -10.33 -2.09 12.36
CA MET A 146 -10.12 -1.95 10.91
C MET A 146 -10.80 -0.68 10.41
N GLY A 147 -10.22 -0.04 9.39
CA GLY A 147 -10.87 1.11 8.76
C GLY A 147 -9.97 1.98 7.89
N GLU A 148 -10.50 3.13 7.52
CA GLU A 148 -9.78 4.15 6.75
C GLU A 148 -9.93 5.55 7.35
N PHE A 149 -8.91 6.38 7.21
CA PHE A 149 -9.02 7.80 7.52
C PHE A 149 -8.05 8.65 6.71
N ASN A 150 -8.35 9.95 6.64
CA ASN A 150 -7.47 10.94 6.03
C ASN A 150 -6.59 11.63 7.09
N SER A 151 -5.30 11.79 6.78
CA SER A 151 -4.33 12.54 7.58
C SER A 151 -3.57 13.52 6.68
N GLY A 152 -4.19 14.67 6.40
CA GLY A 152 -3.64 15.69 5.49
C GLY A 152 -3.61 15.19 4.05
N ASP A 153 -2.44 15.23 3.42
CA ASP A 153 -2.25 14.74 2.04
C ASP A 153 -2.09 13.22 1.91
N HIS A 154 -2.33 12.48 3.00
CA HIS A 154 -2.22 11.03 3.05
C HIS A 154 -3.56 10.39 3.42
N TYR A 155 -3.83 9.24 2.83
CA TYR A 155 -4.96 8.37 3.15
C TYR A 155 -4.40 7.06 3.70
N ILE A 156 -4.99 6.60 4.79
CA ILE A 156 -4.49 5.46 5.57
C ILE A 156 -5.61 4.42 5.61
N TYR A 157 -5.29 3.22 5.14
CA TYR A 157 -6.09 2.02 5.32
C TYR A 157 -5.38 1.16 6.35
N TYR A 158 -6.07 0.72 7.40
CA TYR A 158 -5.45 -0.02 8.49
C TYR A 158 -6.26 -1.24 8.88
N CYS A 159 -5.53 -2.27 9.32
CA CYS A 159 -6.09 -3.49 9.86
C CYS A 159 -5.30 -3.87 11.11
N GLY A 160 -6.00 -4.15 12.20
CA GLY A 160 -5.42 -4.54 13.48
C GLY A 160 -6.40 -5.39 14.29
N GLN A 161 -5.91 -6.04 15.33
CA GLN A 161 -6.76 -6.90 16.17
C GLN A 161 -7.79 -6.06 16.93
N GLU A 162 -8.96 -6.63 17.23
CA GLU A 162 -10.03 -5.91 17.92
C GLU A 162 -9.66 -5.56 19.37
N SER A 163 -9.11 -6.52 20.10
CA SER A 163 -8.92 -6.43 21.56
C SER A 163 -7.46 -6.18 21.97
N LEU A 164 -6.49 -6.74 21.24
CA LEU A 164 -5.08 -6.64 21.60
C LEU A 164 -4.34 -5.62 20.75
N ARG A 165 -3.51 -4.79 21.39
CA ARG A 165 -2.56 -3.88 20.70
C ARG A 165 -1.31 -4.62 20.23
N ARG A 166 -1.52 -5.69 19.47
CA ARG A 166 -0.47 -6.51 18.85
C ARG A 166 -0.63 -6.44 17.33
N ASN A 167 0.48 -6.69 16.63
CA ASN A 167 0.54 -6.66 15.17
C ASN A 167 -0.04 -5.35 14.59
N GLY A 168 -0.78 -5.46 13.48
CA GLY A 168 -1.39 -4.35 12.81
C GLY A 168 -0.54 -3.85 11.66
N ILE A 169 -1.23 -3.56 10.56
CA ILE A 169 -0.68 -3.23 9.26
C ILE A 169 -1.42 -2.03 8.69
N VAL A 170 -0.72 -1.26 7.86
CA VAL A 170 -1.27 -0.10 7.18
C VAL A 170 -0.81 -0.05 5.74
N THR A 171 -1.70 0.33 4.86
CA THR A 171 -1.34 0.90 3.55
C THR A 171 -1.61 2.40 3.59
N MET A 172 -0.55 3.20 3.46
CA MET A 172 -0.62 4.64 3.38
C MET A 172 -0.41 5.10 1.94
N VAL A 173 -1.29 5.95 1.46
CA VAL A 173 -1.33 6.41 0.07
C VAL A 173 -1.29 7.92 0.02
N ASN A 174 -0.43 8.50 -0.82
CA ASN A 174 -0.39 9.94 -1.03
C ASN A 174 -1.60 10.45 -1.83
N LYS A 175 -1.77 11.77 -1.90
CA LYS A 175 -2.87 12.41 -2.65
C LYS A 175 -2.91 12.03 -4.14
N ARG A 176 -1.75 11.76 -4.76
CA ARG A 176 -1.63 11.38 -6.17
C ARG A 176 -2.21 9.99 -6.42
N ALA A 177 -1.77 8.99 -5.66
CA ALA A 177 -2.21 7.60 -5.81
C ALA A 177 -3.63 7.36 -5.26
N ARG A 178 -4.06 8.12 -4.24
CA ARG A 178 -5.43 7.99 -3.67
C ARG A 178 -6.53 8.16 -4.71
N ASN A 179 -6.32 9.04 -5.69
CA ASN A 179 -7.33 9.30 -6.71
C ASN A 179 -7.53 8.11 -7.66
N ALA A 180 -6.66 7.11 -7.61
CA ALA A 180 -6.78 5.87 -8.36
C ALA A 180 -7.32 4.70 -7.53
N VAL A 181 -7.50 4.83 -6.22
CA VAL A 181 -7.97 3.70 -5.40
C VAL A 181 -9.39 3.29 -5.81
N LEU A 182 -9.56 1.99 -6.11
CA LEU A 182 -10.84 1.35 -6.43
C LEU A 182 -11.51 0.81 -5.17
N GLY A 183 -10.72 0.21 -4.27
CA GLY A 183 -11.20 -0.39 -3.03
C GLY A 183 -10.07 -1.05 -2.25
N CYS A 184 -10.40 -1.59 -1.08
CA CYS A 184 -9.48 -2.36 -0.25
C CYS A 184 -10.17 -3.59 0.33
N ASN A 185 -9.40 -4.65 0.54
CA ASN A 185 -9.83 -5.83 1.29
C ASN A 185 -9.02 -5.87 2.60
N LEU A 186 -9.71 -5.73 3.74
CA LEU A 186 -9.12 -5.71 5.07
C LEU A 186 -9.18 -7.14 5.63
N ARG A 187 -8.04 -7.85 5.71
CA ARG A 187 -7.95 -9.26 6.12
C ARG A 187 -7.10 -9.42 7.38
N LYS A 188 -7.75 -9.55 8.55
CA LYS A 188 -7.10 -9.74 9.86
C LYS A 188 -5.95 -8.73 10.11
N ASP A 189 -5.23 -8.87 11.20
CA ASP A 189 -4.18 -7.94 11.65
C ASP A 189 -2.83 -8.07 10.93
N ARG A 190 -2.73 -8.97 9.92
CA ARG A 190 -1.50 -9.30 9.20
C ARG A 190 -1.56 -9.06 7.68
N MET A 191 -2.74 -8.87 7.07
CA MET A 191 -2.86 -8.64 5.62
C MET A 191 -3.86 -7.56 5.19
N ILE A 192 -3.48 -6.74 4.21
CA ILE A 192 -4.36 -5.76 3.61
C ILE A 192 -4.10 -5.66 2.11
N SER A 193 -5.15 -5.76 1.30
CA SER A 193 -5.08 -5.50 -0.14
C SER A 193 -5.69 -4.16 -0.46
N VAL A 194 -5.04 -3.38 -1.33
CA VAL A 194 -5.57 -2.15 -1.91
C VAL A 194 -5.44 -2.21 -3.42
N CYS A 195 -6.56 -2.02 -4.13
CA CYS A 195 -6.61 -2.02 -5.58
C CYS A 195 -6.63 -0.60 -6.13
N PHE A 196 -5.83 -0.35 -7.17
CA PHE A 196 -5.67 0.93 -7.83
C PHE A 196 -5.99 0.79 -9.32
N GLN A 197 -6.81 1.70 -9.83
CA GLN A 197 -7.08 1.83 -11.25
C GLN A 197 -5.83 2.27 -11.99
N GLY A 198 -5.28 1.40 -12.82
CA GLY A 198 -4.29 1.78 -13.81
C GLY A 198 -4.93 2.18 -15.15
N LYS A 199 -4.11 2.73 -16.05
CA LYS A 199 -4.55 3.11 -17.39
C LYS A 199 -4.73 1.90 -18.33
N LEU A 200 -3.90 0.86 -18.18
CA LEU A 200 -4.02 -0.40 -18.94
C LEU A 200 -4.55 -1.52 -18.05
N PHE A 201 -3.85 -1.76 -16.94
CA PHE A 201 -4.16 -2.82 -15.99
C PHE A 201 -4.29 -2.20 -14.61
N SER A 202 -5.23 -2.69 -13.80
CA SER A 202 -5.29 -2.33 -12.38
C SER A 202 -4.06 -2.86 -11.66
N ILE A 203 -3.72 -2.21 -10.55
CA ILE A 203 -2.58 -2.56 -9.71
C ILE A 203 -3.14 -2.95 -8.35
N THR A 204 -2.82 -4.16 -7.90
CA THR A 204 -3.23 -4.63 -6.58
C THR A 204 -1.99 -4.73 -5.70
N VAL A 205 -2.03 -4.06 -4.55
CA VAL A 205 -0.94 -4.06 -3.58
C VAL A 205 -1.41 -4.75 -2.30
N ILE A 206 -0.82 -5.90 -1.99
CA ILE A 206 -1.04 -6.64 -0.76
C ILE A 206 0.11 -6.31 0.19
N GLN A 207 -0.19 -5.70 1.35
CA GLN A 207 0.78 -5.53 2.42
C GLN A 207 0.63 -6.66 3.44
N VAL A 208 1.76 -7.28 3.80
CA VAL A 208 1.81 -8.44 4.71
C VAL A 208 2.75 -8.21 5.90
N TYR A 209 2.43 -8.86 7.00
CA TYR A 209 3.32 -9.07 8.14
C TYR A 209 3.32 -10.54 8.53
N ALA A 210 4.32 -11.29 8.05
CA ALA A 210 4.40 -12.72 8.28
C ALA A 210 4.63 -13.06 9.76
N PRO A 211 4.21 -14.25 10.22
CA PRO A 211 4.58 -14.77 11.52
C PRO A 211 6.09 -14.83 11.74
N THR A 212 6.51 -14.83 13.00
CA THR A 212 7.93 -14.99 13.38
C THR A 212 8.28 -16.47 13.51
N SER A 213 9.58 -16.82 13.54
CA SER A 213 10.03 -18.21 13.69
C SER A 213 9.51 -18.94 14.93
N ASN A 214 9.13 -18.20 15.98
CA ASN A 214 8.67 -18.77 17.26
C ASN A 214 7.14 -18.86 17.33
N THR A 215 6.45 -18.58 16.23
CA THR A 215 5.00 -18.67 16.14
C THR A 215 4.59 -20.13 15.89
N GLU A 216 3.45 -20.55 16.44
CA GLU A 216 2.90 -21.88 16.23
C GLU A 216 2.69 -22.17 14.73
N GLU A 217 3.00 -23.39 14.29
CA GLU A 217 2.90 -23.78 12.89
C GLU A 217 1.48 -23.56 12.32
N ALA A 218 0.44 -23.82 13.12
CA ALA A 218 -0.95 -23.56 12.74
C ALA A 218 -1.24 -22.08 12.44
N GLU A 219 -0.57 -21.11 13.09
CA GLU A 219 -0.70 -19.69 12.72
C GLU A 219 0.09 -19.37 11.45
N VAL A 220 1.18 -20.08 11.19
CA VAL A 220 1.94 -19.97 9.93
C VAL A 220 1.14 -20.50 8.75
N GLU A 221 0.55 -21.69 8.87
CA GLU A 221 -0.32 -22.28 7.84
C GLU A 221 -1.50 -21.36 7.51
N ARG A 222 -2.24 -20.92 8.53
CA ARG A 222 -3.34 -19.96 8.36
C ARG A 222 -2.93 -18.67 7.65
N PHE A 223 -1.71 -18.18 7.89
CA PHE A 223 -1.21 -16.99 7.20
C PHE A 223 -1.03 -17.22 5.70
N TYR A 224 -0.53 -18.39 5.30
CA TYR A 224 -0.35 -18.72 3.88
C TYR A 224 -1.67 -19.09 3.19
N GLU A 225 -2.61 -19.73 3.90
CA GLU A 225 -3.99 -19.94 3.44
C GLU A 225 -4.71 -18.61 3.20
N ASP A 226 -4.72 -17.71 4.19
CA ASP A 226 -5.33 -16.37 4.07
C ASP A 226 -4.69 -15.57 2.91
N LEU A 227 -3.38 -15.75 2.66
CA LEU A 227 -2.69 -15.13 1.52
C LEU A 227 -3.14 -15.73 0.20
N GLN A 228 -3.25 -17.05 0.13
CA GLN A 228 -3.67 -17.77 -1.07
C GLN A 228 -5.08 -17.35 -1.48
N ASP A 229 -6.02 -17.28 -0.53
CA ASP A 229 -7.38 -16.77 -0.76
C ASP A 229 -7.36 -15.36 -1.36
N LEU A 230 -6.47 -14.49 -0.85
CA LEU A 230 -6.35 -13.12 -1.34
C LEU A 230 -5.76 -13.05 -2.76
N LEU A 231 -4.87 -13.98 -3.12
CA LEU A 231 -4.36 -14.12 -4.48
C LEU A 231 -5.45 -14.58 -5.44
N GLU A 232 -6.28 -15.53 -5.02
CA GLU A 232 -7.39 -16.06 -5.83
C GLU A 232 -8.49 -15.02 -6.07
N LEU A 233 -8.76 -14.19 -5.07
CA LEU A 233 -9.65 -13.03 -5.18
C LEU A 233 -9.06 -11.91 -6.05
N THR A 234 -7.74 -11.88 -6.25
CA THR A 234 -7.10 -10.85 -7.06
C THR A 234 -7.30 -11.15 -8.55
N PRO A 235 -7.84 -10.21 -9.35
CA PRO A 235 -8.04 -10.44 -10.78
C PRO A 235 -6.73 -10.79 -11.50
N LYS A 236 -6.70 -11.89 -12.26
CA LYS A 236 -5.50 -12.40 -12.96
C LYS A 236 -4.85 -11.42 -13.95
N LYS A 237 -5.59 -10.38 -14.36
CA LYS A 237 -5.10 -9.31 -15.25
C LYS A 237 -4.38 -8.18 -14.51
N ASP A 238 -4.52 -8.11 -13.20
CA ASP A 238 -3.93 -7.05 -12.39
C ASP A 238 -2.42 -7.20 -12.29
N VAL A 239 -1.74 -6.07 -12.13
CA VAL A 239 -0.35 -6.06 -11.71
C VAL A 239 -0.31 -6.20 -10.19
N LEU A 240 0.10 -7.38 -9.72
CA LEU A 240 0.16 -7.70 -8.30
C LEU A 240 1.54 -7.37 -7.70
N PHE A 241 1.54 -6.62 -6.60
CA PHE A 241 2.68 -6.45 -5.70
C PHE A 241 2.31 -7.00 -4.31
N ILE A 242 3.14 -7.88 -3.76
CA ILE A 242 3.02 -8.29 -2.35
C ILE A 242 4.22 -7.73 -1.62
N ILE A 243 3.98 -6.85 -0.66
CA ILE A 243 5.02 -6.09 0.03
C ILE A 243 4.93 -6.33 1.52
N GLY A 244 6.06 -6.34 2.22
CA GLY A 244 5.99 -6.52 3.66
C GLY A 244 7.25 -7.06 4.29
N ASP A 245 7.11 -7.35 5.58
CA ASP A 245 8.10 -8.01 6.40
C ASP A 245 7.69 -9.48 6.48
N TRP A 246 8.50 -10.33 5.85
CA TRP A 246 8.22 -11.75 5.71
C TRP A 246 8.87 -12.58 6.81
N ASN A 247 9.67 -11.97 7.70
CA ASN A 247 10.46 -12.69 8.71
C ASN A 247 11.25 -13.89 8.15
N ALA A 248 11.56 -13.85 6.85
CA ALA A 248 12.17 -14.95 6.11
C ALA A 248 13.55 -14.52 5.59
N LYS A 249 14.45 -15.48 5.40
CA LYS A 249 15.73 -15.29 4.71
C LYS A 249 15.77 -16.28 3.56
N VAL A 250 15.69 -15.78 2.33
CA VAL A 250 15.66 -16.65 1.14
C VAL A 250 17.05 -17.11 0.68
N GLY A 251 18.10 -16.50 1.23
CA GLY A 251 19.49 -16.84 0.94
C GLY A 251 20.01 -16.27 -0.38
N SER A 252 21.25 -16.62 -0.71
CA SER A 252 21.93 -16.23 -1.96
C SER A 252 21.77 -17.23 -3.11
N GLN A 253 21.18 -18.40 -2.85
CA GLN A 253 20.99 -19.42 -3.88
C GLN A 253 19.90 -18.99 -4.88
N GLU A 254 20.22 -19.12 -6.17
CA GLU A 254 19.27 -18.85 -7.25
C GLU A 254 18.28 -20.02 -7.37
N THR A 255 16.99 -19.68 -7.38
CA THR A 255 15.88 -20.59 -7.66
C THR A 255 15.22 -20.13 -8.96
N PRO A 256 15.33 -20.89 -10.05
CA PRO A 256 14.81 -20.50 -11.36
C PRO A 256 13.36 -20.03 -11.29
N GLY A 257 13.10 -18.85 -11.85
CA GLY A 257 11.75 -18.26 -11.89
C GLY A 257 11.28 -17.57 -10.62
N VAL A 258 11.98 -17.70 -9.48
CA VAL A 258 11.57 -17.14 -8.18
C VAL A 258 12.58 -16.15 -7.62
N THR A 259 13.85 -16.53 -7.49
CA THR A 259 14.92 -15.63 -7.03
C THR A 259 15.89 -15.33 -8.17
N GLY A 260 16.55 -14.19 -8.09
CA GLY A 260 17.66 -13.81 -8.96
C GLY A 260 19.03 -13.99 -8.30
N LYS A 261 20.06 -13.61 -9.04
CA LYS A 261 21.48 -13.80 -8.70
C LYS A 261 22.00 -13.01 -7.49
N PHE A 262 21.20 -12.08 -6.96
CA PHE A 262 21.64 -11.13 -5.92
C PHE A 262 20.92 -11.34 -4.59
N GLY A 263 20.55 -12.58 -4.26
CA GLY A 263 20.10 -12.95 -2.92
C GLY A 263 21.17 -12.73 -1.84
N LEU A 264 20.76 -12.74 -0.57
CA LEU A 264 21.63 -12.41 0.57
C LEU A 264 21.53 -13.48 1.68
N GLY A 265 22.69 -13.91 2.16
CA GLY A 265 22.81 -14.72 3.38
C GLY A 265 22.47 -16.20 3.18
N ILE A 266 22.21 -16.87 4.30
CA ILE A 266 21.84 -18.30 4.35
C ILE A 266 20.33 -18.40 4.45
N GLN A 267 19.76 -19.32 3.67
CA GLN A 267 18.33 -19.59 3.66
C GLN A 267 17.88 -20.19 5.01
N ASN A 268 16.75 -19.74 5.55
CA ASN A 268 16.11 -20.36 6.72
C ASN A 268 14.81 -21.08 6.32
N GLU A 269 14.20 -21.82 7.25
CA GLU A 269 12.94 -22.57 7.00
C GLU A 269 11.81 -21.67 6.50
N ALA A 270 11.63 -20.49 7.09
CA ALA A 270 10.66 -19.49 6.61
C ALA A 270 10.97 -19.04 5.17
N GLY A 271 12.25 -18.94 4.80
CA GLY A 271 12.71 -18.65 3.44
C GLY A 271 12.46 -19.79 2.45
N GLN A 272 12.56 -21.05 2.90
CA GLN A 272 12.18 -22.22 2.09
C GLN A 272 10.67 -22.21 1.83
N ARG A 273 9.86 -22.00 2.86
CA ARG A 273 8.39 -21.89 2.74
C ARG A 273 7.99 -20.74 1.80
N LEU A 274 8.63 -19.57 1.93
CA LEU A 274 8.40 -18.44 1.03
C LEU A 274 8.77 -18.75 -0.42
N ILE A 275 9.91 -19.41 -0.67
CA ILE A 275 10.31 -19.81 -2.02
C ILE A 275 9.30 -20.79 -2.61
N LYS A 276 8.88 -21.82 -1.86
CA LYS A 276 7.87 -22.79 -2.29
C LYS A 276 6.55 -22.10 -2.66
N PHE A 277 6.03 -21.23 -1.79
CA PHE A 277 4.84 -20.45 -2.06
C PHE A 277 4.97 -19.59 -3.33
N CYS A 278 6.15 -19.00 -3.55
CA CYS A 278 6.41 -18.22 -4.77
C CYS A 278 6.47 -19.10 -6.03
N GLN A 279 7.01 -20.32 -5.95
CA GLN A 279 7.03 -21.27 -7.07
C GLN A 279 5.60 -21.64 -7.49
N GLU A 280 4.75 -22.00 -6.52
CA GLU A 280 3.36 -22.41 -6.74
C GLU A 280 2.52 -21.28 -7.37
N ASN A 281 2.78 -20.03 -7.00
CA ASN A 281 2.03 -18.86 -7.46
C ASN A 281 2.72 -18.06 -8.60
N ALA A 282 3.83 -18.57 -9.13
CA ALA A 282 4.66 -17.89 -10.14
C ALA A 282 5.06 -16.45 -9.74
N LEU A 283 5.43 -16.26 -8.48
CA LEU A 283 5.90 -15.00 -7.90
C LEU A 283 7.43 -14.92 -7.94
N VAL A 284 7.93 -13.71 -8.20
CA VAL A 284 9.35 -13.38 -8.21
C VAL A 284 9.68 -12.50 -7.01
N ILE A 285 10.74 -12.86 -6.28
CA ILE A 285 11.28 -12.08 -5.16
C ILE A 285 12.15 -10.95 -5.70
N ALA A 286 11.55 -9.79 -5.94
CA ALA A 286 12.18 -8.73 -6.72
C ALA A 286 13.51 -8.22 -6.12
N ASN A 287 13.66 -8.26 -4.79
CA ASN A 287 14.87 -7.82 -4.08
C ASN A 287 16.14 -8.51 -4.59
N THR A 288 16.01 -9.75 -5.07
CA THR A 288 17.12 -10.61 -5.51
C THR A 288 17.52 -10.40 -6.98
N LEU A 289 16.78 -9.55 -7.72
CA LEU A 289 16.97 -9.36 -9.16
C LEU A 289 18.06 -8.34 -9.51
N PHE A 290 18.39 -7.42 -8.61
CA PHE A 290 19.27 -6.28 -8.91
C PHE A 290 20.48 -6.25 -8.00
N GLN A 291 21.67 -6.05 -8.58
CA GLN A 291 22.86 -5.75 -7.81
C GLN A 291 22.69 -4.40 -7.10
N GLN A 292 22.91 -4.38 -5.78
CA GLN A 292 22.90 -3.15 -4.99
C GLN A 292 24.20 -3.03 -4.18
N HIS A 293 24.57 -1.78 -3.87
CA HIS A 293 25.62 -1.51 -2.92
C HIS A 293 25.28 -2.13 -1.55
N LYS A 294 26.28 -2.69 -0.83
CA LYS A 294 26.08 -3.41 0.45
C LYS A 294 25.16 -2.70 1.44
N ARG A 295 25.35 -1.38 1.62
CA ARG A 295 24.51 -0.52 2.47
C ARG A 295 23.01 -0.54 2.14
N ARG A 296 22.60 -0.95 0.93
CA ARG A 296 21.20 -0.92 0.44
C ARG A 296 20.56 -2.31 0.32
N LEU A 297 21.27 -3.36 0.74
CA LEU A 297 20.80 -4.75 0.64
C LEU A 297 19.94 -5.17 1.84
N TYR A 298 20.41 -4.88 3.04
CA TYR A 298 19.71 -5.29 4.26
C TYR A 298 18.51 -4.40 4.53
N THR A 299 17.46 -5.01 5.10
CA THR A 299 16.22 -4.33 5.50
C THR A 299 16.06 -4.28 7.01
N TRP A 300 16.82 -5.09 7.76
CA TRP A 300 16.80 -5.12 9.21
C TRP A 300 18.21 -5.16 9.78
N THR A 301 18.42 -4.43 10.87
CA THR A 301 19.64 -4.47 11.68
C THR A 301 19.29 -4.91 13.11
N SER A 302 20.07 -5.81 13.69
CA SER A 302 19.84 -6.26 15.07
C SER A 302 19.99 -5.11 16.07
N PRO A 303 19.34 -5.19 17.25
CA PRO A 303 19.41 -4.12 18.26
C PRO A 303 20.83 -3.78 18.73
N ASP A 304 21.73 -4.76 18.75
CA ASP A 304 23.16 -4.60 19.06
C ASP A 304 23.98 -4.04 17.87
N GLY A 305 23.39 -4.00 16.67
CA GLY A 305 24.01 -3.54 15.44
C GLY A 305 25.01 -4.51 14.80
N GLN A 306 25.09 -5.76 15.28
CA GLN A 306 26.07 -6.74 14.80
C GLN A 306 25.60 -7.52 13.56
N HIS A 307 24.29 -7.76 13.45
CA HIS A 307 23.71 -8.57 12.40
C HIS A 307 22.82 -7.73 11.48
N GLN A 308 22.92 -7.98 10.18
CA GLN A 308 22.11 -7.34 9.15
C GLN A 308 21.47 -8.42 8.30
N ASN A 309 20.15 -8.35 8.15
CA ASN A 309 19.39 -9.34 7.38
C ASN A 309 18.47 -8.66 6.37
N LEU A 310 18.16 -9.40 5.31
CA LEU A 310 17.10 -9.08 4.38
C LEU A 310 15.88 -9.92 4.77
N THR A 311 14.86 -9.27 5.34
CA THR A 311 13.61 -9.92 5.80
C THR A 311 12.36 -9.27 5.23
N ASP A 312 12.49 -8.05 4.73
CA ASP A 312 11.42 -7.33 4.04
C ASP A 312 11.57 -7.55 2.52
N TYR A 313 10.50 -8.00 1.87
CA TYR A 313 10.50 -8.32 0.44
C TYR A 313 9.34 -7.68 -0.29
N ILE A 314 9.58 -7.43 -1.57
CA ILE A 314 8.58 -7.06 -2.56
C ILE A 314 8.52 -8.19 -3.57
N LEU A 315 7.40 -8.90 -3.60
CA LEU A 315 7.09 -9.95 -4.54
C LEU A 315 6.27 -9.40 -5.70
N LEU A 316 6.46 -9.99 -6.88
CA LEU A 316 5.77 -9.61 -8.10
C LEU A 316 5.51 -10.84 -8.96
N GLN A 317 4.30 -10.98 -9.51
CA GLN A 317 3.98 -12.08 -10.42
C GLN A 317 4.41 -11.78 -11.87
N ARG A 318 3.65 -10.92 -12.55
CA ARG A 318 3.89 -10.49 -13.94
C ARG A 318 4.57 -9.12 -13.94
N TRP A 319 5.10 -8.70 -15.09
CA TRP A 319 5.68 -7.35 -15.29
C TRP A 319 7.02 -7.10 -14.57
N ARG A 320 7.84 -8.14 -14.32
CA ARG A 320 9.17 -7.95 -13.70
C ARG A 320 10.06 -6.95 -14.45
N ASN A 321 9.93 -6.91 -15.78
CA ASN A 321 10.64 -5.96 -16.66
C ASN A 321 10.19 -4.50 -16.50
N SER A 322 9.08 -4.25 -15.79
CA SER A 322 8.61 -2.89 -15.47
C SER A 322 9.29 -2.29 -14.23
N ILE A 323 9.95 -3.13 -13.41
CA ILE A 323 10.73 -2.69 -12.26
C ILE A 323 12.01 -2.03 -12.75
N GLN A 324 12.22 -0.79 -12.33
CA GLN A 324 13.43 -0.03 -12.66
C GLN A 324 14.53 -0.20 -11.61
N SER A 325 14.12 -0.30 -10.34
CA SER A 325 15.04 -0.47 -9.23
C SER A 325 14.29 -0.92 -7.99
N ILE A 326 14.92 -1.76 -7.20
CA ILE A 326 14.52 -2.09 -5.83
C ILE A 326 15.71 -1.95 -4.91
N LYS A 327 15.54 -1.23 -3.81
CA LYS A 327 16.64 -0.95 -2.86
C LYS A 327 16.10 -0.38 -1.57
N THR A 328 16.85 -0.58 -0.49
CA THR A 328 16.57 0.13 0.75
C THR A 328 17.05 1.59 0.70
N ARG A 329 16.50 2.40 1.59
CA ARG A 329 16.85 3.81 1.80
C ARG A 329 17.41 3.98 3.23
N PRO A 330 18.69 3.66 3.47
CA PRO A 330 19.31 3.72 4.80
C PRO A 330 19.29 5.11 5.46
N GLY A 331 19.23 6.16 4.64
CA GLY A 331 19.10 7.54 5.13
C GLY A 331 17.65 7.97 5.40
N ALA A 332 16.67 7.07 5.26
CA ALA A 332 15.31 7.30 5.76
C ALA A 332 15.26 6.93 7.24
N ASP A 333 14.57 7.74 8.03
CA ASP A 333 14.57 7.59 9.47
C ASP A 333 13.17 7.80 10.07
N CYS A 334 12.71 6.81 10.83
CA CYS A 334 11.52 6.90 11.67
C CYS A 334 11.78 6.37 13.09
N GLY A 335 13.03 6.13 13.48
CA GLY A 335 13.34 5.44 14.75
C GLY A 335 12.99 3.96 14.73
N SER A 336 13.26 3.29 13.60
CA SER A 336 13.12 1.84 13.44
C SER A 336 14.50 1.22 13.20
N ASP A 337 14.62 -0.06 13.57
CA ASP A 337 15.75 -0.94 13.23
C ASP A 337 15.62 -1.54 11.81
N HIS A 338 14.47 -1.33 11.17
CA HIS A 338 14.27 -1.62 9.75
C HIS A 338 14.52 -0.41 8.86
N GLU A 339 15.01 -0.70 7.65
CA GLU A 339 15.20 0.26 6.58
C GLU A 339 14.02 0.28 5.62
N LEU A 340 13.65 1.49 5.18
CA LEU A 340 12.60 1.66 4.18
C LEU A 340 13.01 1.01 2.86
N LEU A 341 12.30 -0.04 2.45
CA LEU A 341 12.49 -0.71 1.16
C LEU A 341 11.57 -0.09 0.12
N ILE A 342 12.12 0.29 -1.05
CA ILE A 342 11.34 0.89 -2.14
C ILE A 342 11.55 0.16 -3.46
N VAL A 343 10.49 0.08 -4.25
CA VAL A 343 10.50 -0.31 -5.65
C VAL A 343 10.00 0.83 -6.52
N LYS A 344 10.72 1.12 -7.60
CA LYS A 344 10.29 2.04 -8.65
C LYS A 344 9.81 1.25 -9.86
N PHE A 345 8.64 1.59 -10.37
CA PHE A 345 8.03 0.92 -11.50
C PHE A 345 7.38 1.91 -12.47
N ARG A 346 7.25 1.48 -13.73
CA ARG A 346 6.73 2.29 -14.83
C ARG A 346 5.32 1.84 -15.21
N LEU A 347 4.33 2.32 -14.47
CA LEU A 347 2.92 2.16 -14.81
C LEU A 347 2.20 3.49 -14.59
N LYS A 348 1.10 3.73 -15.31
CA LYS A 348 0.31 4.94 -15.16
C LYS A 348 -0.98 4.64 -14.40
N LEU A 349 -1.19 5.31 -13.27
CA LEU A 349 -2.48 5.27 -12.59
C LEU A 349 -3.48 6.19 -13.32
N LYS A 350 -4.75 5.78 -13.33
CA LYS A 350 -5.86 6.56 -13.86
C LYS A 350 -6.73 7.01 -12.68
N LYS A 351 -7.06 8.30 -12.67
CA LYS A 351 -8.00 8.85 -11.69
C LYS A 351 -9.36 8.18 -11.88
N VAL A 352 -9.89 7.59 -10.82
CA VAL A 352 -11.26 7.10 -10.77
C VAL A 352 -12.17 8.31 -10.60
N GLY A 353 -13.15 8.47 -11.50
CA GLY A 353 -14.20 9.48 -11.36
C GLY A 353 -14.91 9.26 -10.03
N LYS A 354 -15.04 10.32 -9.22
CA LYS A 354 -15.79 10.21 -7.96
C LYS A 354 -17.20 10.70 -8.23
N THR A 355 -18.20 9.92 -7.83
CA THR A 355 -19.48 10.51 -7.42
C THR A 355 -19.16 11.58 -6.38
N THR A 356 -19.67 12.79 -6.59
CA THR A 356 -19.56 13.92 -5.67
C THR A 356 -19.89 13.39 -4.28
N ARG A 357 -18.91 13.43 -3.36
CA ARG A 357 -19.19 13.04 -1.98
C ARG A 357 -20.30 13.96 -1.48
N PRO A 358 -21.36 13.44 -0.84
CA PRO A 358 -22.38 14.31 -0.26
C PRO A 358 -21.71 15.32 0.67
N PHE A 359 -22.16 16.57 0.58
CA PHE A 359 -21.66 17.64 1.43
C PHE A 359 -21.91 17.28 2.89
N ARG A 360 -20.99 17.66 3.78
CA ARG A 360 -21.20 17.55 5.22
C ARG A 360 -21.67 18.91 5.72
N TYR A 361 -22.85 18.92 6.31
CA TYR A 361 -23.46 20.09 6.93
C TYR A 361 -22.99 20.20 8.38
N ASP A 362 -22.85 21.42 8.89
CA ASP A 362 -22.60 21.65 10.30
C ASP A 362 -23.89 21.47 11.11
N LEU A 363 -24.13 20.25 11.60
CA LEU A 363 -25.32 19.90 12.36
C LEU A 363 -25.36 20.54 13.76
N ASN A 364 -24.27 21.18 14.21
CA ASN A 364 -24.28 21.93 15.47
C ASN A 364 -24.84 23.35 15.29
N GLN A 365 -25.02 23.79 14.04
CA GLN A 365 -25.51 25.12 13.67
C GLN A 365 -26.64 25.00 12.65
N ILE A 366 -27.73 24.32 13.02
CA ILE A 366 -28.94 24.29 12.18
C ILE A 366 -29.68 25.63 12.37
N PRO A 367 -29.82 26.46 11.32
CA PRO A 367 -30.50 27.74 11.45
C PRO A 367 -31.99 27.55 11.72
N TYR A 368 -32.61 28.49 12.43
CA TYR A 368 -34.06 28.47 12.67
C TYR A 368 -34.86 28.45 11.36
N ASP A 369 -34.38 29.15 10.33
CA ASP A 369 -35.00 29.21 9.01
C ASP A 369 -35.13 27.84 8.34
N TYR A 370 -34.19 26.92 8.58
CA TYR A 370 -34.29 25.53 8.10
C TYR A 370 -35.54 24.85 8.66
N THR A 371 -35.77 24.97 9.96
CA THR A 371 -36.92 24.35 10.64
C THR A 371 -38.24 24.94 10.15
N VAL A 372 -38.29 26.26 9.93
CA VAL A 372 -39.48 26.94 9.41
C VAL A 372 -39.79 26.51 7.98
N GLU A 373 -38.78 26.46 7.10
CA GLU A 373 -38.95 26.12 5.69
C GLU A 373 -39.35 24.65 5.50
N VAL A 374 -38.72 23.70 6.23
CA VAL A 374 -39.14 22.29 6.23
C VAL A 374 -40.58 22.15 6.72
N ARG A 375 -40.94 22.80 7.83
CA ARG A 375 -42.30 22.72 8.39
C ARG A 375 -43.36 23.26 7.44
N ASN A 376 -43.07 24.36 6.74
CA ASN A 376 -44.00 24.93 5.78
C ASN A 376 -44.17 24.04 4.54
N ARG A 377 -43.08 23.47 4.02
CA ARG A 377 -43.13 22.53 2.89
C ARG A 377 -43.85 21.23 3.26
N PHE A 378 -43.67 20.72 4.48
CA PHE A 378 -44.37 19.51 4.95
C PHE A 378 -45.87 19.72 5.11
N LYS A 379 -46.32 20.91 5.53
CA LYS A 379 -47.75 21.23 5.62
C LYS A 379 -48.45 21.24 4.26
N GLY A 380 -47.71 21.41 3.17
CA GLY A 380 -48.21 21.39 1.80
C GLY A 380 -48.17 20.02 1.13
N LEU A 381 -47.73 18.98 1.83
CA LEU A 381 -47.74 17.61 1.30
C LEU A 381 -49.17 17.06 1.39
N ASP A 382 -49.70 16.64 0.24
CA ASP A 382 -50.97 15.90 0.17
C ASP A 382 -50.73 14.43 0.48
N LEU A 383 -51.49 13.90 1.44
CA LEU A 383 -51.34 12.54 1.97
C LEU A 383 -52.38 11.57 1.40
N ILE A 384 -53.31 12.06 0.58
CA ILE A 384 -54.41 11.27 0.04
C ILE A 384 -53.97 10.61 -1.28
N ASP A 385 -54.27 9.32 -1.44
CA ASP A 385 -54.03 8.52 -2.66
C ASP A 385 -52.58 8.42 -3.17
N ARG A 386 -51.57 8.67 -2.31
CA ARG A 386 -50.15 8.60 -2.68
C ARG A 386 -49.52 7.22 -2.46
N VAL A 387 -48.63 6.83 -3.37
CA VAL A 387 -47.77 5.65 -3.21
C VAL A 387 -46.69 5.96 -2.15
N PRO A 388 -46.47 5.09 -1.15
CA PRO A 388 -45.51 5.35 -0.07
C PRO A 388 -44.08 5.72 -0.52
N ASP A 389 -43.59 5.10 -1.60
CA ASP A 389 -42.25 5.37 -2.15
C ASP A 389 -42.12 6.77 -2.77
N GLU A 390 -43.20 7.27 -3.36
CA GLU A 390 -43.26 8.63 -3.94
C GLU A 390 -43.30 9.68 -2.82
N LEU A 391 -44.13 9.45 -1.80
CA LEU A 391 -44.21 10.31 -0.62
C LEU A 391 -42.87 10.37 0.13
N TRP A 392 -42.19 9.23 0.28
CA TRP A 392 -40.85 9.19 0.89
C TRP A 392 -39.82 9.98 0.08
N THR A 393 -39.88 9.89 -1.25
CA THR A 393 -39.01 10.64 -2.15
C THR A 393 -39.21 12.15 -1.96
N GLU A 394 -40.45 12.63 -1.92
CA GLU A 394 -40.76 14.04 -1.66
C GLU A 394 -40.30 14.52 -0.29
N VAL A 395 -40.54 13.73 0.77
CA VAL A 395 -40.08 14.05 2.13
C VAL A 395 -38.56 14.17 2.17
N ARG A 396 -37.85 13.21 1.57
CA ARG A 396 -36.38 13.23 1.47
C ARG A 396 -35.90 14.46 0.72
N ASP A 397 -36.54 14.80 -0.40
CA ASP A 397 -36.12 15.91 -1.25
C ASP A 397 -36.35 17.26 -0.56
N VAL A 398 -37.48 17.44 0.12
CA VAL A 398 -37.74 18.64 0.95
C VAL A 398 -36.66 18.81 2.03
N VAL A 399 -36.32 17.74 2.74
CA VAL A 399 -35.27 17.77 3.79
C VAL A 399 -33.91 18.09 3.18
N GLN A 400 -33.54 17.44 2.06
CA GLN A 400 -32.25 17.64 1.42
C GLN A 400 -32.10 19.03 0.80
N GLU A 401 -33.07 19.50 0.02
CA GLU A 401 -33.05 20.81 -0.62
C GLU A 401 -32.99 21.95 0.41
N THR A 402 -33.84 21.88 1.44
CA THR A 402 -33.84 22.88 2.50
C THR A 402 -32.51 22.87 3.24
N GLY A 403 -31.94 21.68 3.47
CA GLY A 403 -30.63 21.51 4.09
C GLY A 403 -29.50 22.11 3.26
N ILE A 404 -29.52 21.91 1.93
CA ILE A 404 -28.57 22.49 0.98
C ILE A 404 -28.63 24.03 1.01
N LYS A 405 -29.83 24.59 1.08
CA LYS A 405 -30.06 26.04 0.98
C LYS A 405 -29.69 26.78 2.26
N THR A 406 -29.96 26.19 3.41
CA THR A 406 -29.95 26.91 4.70
C THR A 406 -28.81 26.48 5.62
N ILE A 407 -28.44 25.20 5.67
CA ILE A 407 -27.45 24.73 6.64
C ILE A 407 -26.04 25.01 6.10
N PRO A 408 -25.21 25.76 6.84
CA PRO A 408 -23.85 26.04 6.41
C PRO A 408 -23.04 24.75 6.25
N MET A 409 -22.22 24.71 5.21
CA MET A 409 -21.29 23.61 5.01
C MET A 409 -20.23 23.59 6.11
N GLU A 410 -19.91 22.38 6.60
CA GLU A 410 -18.85 22.19 7.58
C GLU A 410 -17.51 22.69 6.98
N LYS A 411 -16.96 23.77 7.56
CA LYS A 411 -15.67 24.31 7.12
C LYS A 411 -14.59 23.27 7.37
N LYS A 412 -13.87 22.87 6.31
CA LYS A 412 -12.68 22.02 6.45
C LYS A 412 -11.55 22.80 7.10
N CYS A 413 -11.51 22.80 8.43
CA CYS A 413 -10.35 23.28 9.16
C CYS A 413 -9.20 22.30 8.92
N LYS A 414 -8.08 22.79 8.36
CA LYS A 414 -6.83 22.04 8.37
C LYS A 414 -6.51 21.80 9.84
N LYS A 415 -6.47 20.53 10.27
CA LYS A 415 -6.03 20.20 11.64
C LYS A 415 -4.68 20.87 11.88
N ALA A 416 -4.59 21.67 12.94
CA ALA A 416 -3.34 22.30 13.32
C ALA A 416 -2.26 21.22 13.49
N LYS A 417 -1.05 21.50 13.02
CA LYS A 417 0.09 20.61 13.23
C LYS A 417 0.39 20.63 14.72
N TRP A 418 0.03 19.54 15.41
CA TRP A 418 0.20 19.42 16.86
C TRP A 418 1.66 19.19 17.27
N LEU A 419 2.52 18.76 16.34
CA LEU A 419 3.95 18.58 16.57
C LEU A 419 4.69 19.89 16.30
N SER A 420 5.51 20.33 17.25
CA SER A 420 6.26 21.59 17.18
C SER A 420 7.31 21.60 16.06
N GLY A 421 7.68 22.80 15.61
CA GLY A 421 8.81 22.98 14.69
C GLY A 421 10.14 22.47 15.27
N GLU A 422 10.32 22.59 16.59
CA GLU A 422 11.46 22.07 17.33
C GLU A 422 11.58 20.53 17.19
N ALA A 423 10.49 19.80 17.43
CA ALA A 423 10.47 18.34 17.26
C ALA A 423 10.84 17.92 15.83
N LEU A 424 10.38 18.67 14.83
CA LEU A 424 10.71 18.40 13.43
C LEU A 424 12.19 18.65 13.12
N GLN A 425 12.79 19.69 13.69
CA GLN A 425 14.23 19.93 13.56
C GLN A 425 15.06 18.82 14.20
N ILE A 426 14.65 18.30 15.36
CA ILE A 426 15.34 17.15 15.97
C ILE A 426 15.22 15.91 15.09
N ALA A 427 14.05 15.66 14.48
CA ALA A 427 13.89 14.54 13.54
C ALA A 427 14.86 14.66 12.35
N VAL A 428 15.08 15.87 11.83
CA VAL A 428 16.08 16.14 10.78
C VAL A 428 17.51 15.87 11.28
N LYS A 429 17.91 16.40 12.44
CA LYS A 429 19.23 16.14 13.04
C LYS A 429 19.45 14.65 13.30
N ARG A 430 18.43 13.94 13.75
CA ARG A 430 18.47 12.49 14.00
C ARG A 430 18.74 11.72 12.70
N ARG A 431 18.07 12.08 11.61
CA ARG A 431 18.33 11.51 10.29
C ARG A 431 19.75 11.78 9.79
N GLU A 432 20.28 12.98 10.02
CA GLU A 432 21.67 13.32 9.68
C GLU A 432 22.67 12.47 10.45
N ALA A 433 22.49 12.34 11.77
CA ALA A 433 23.30 11.47 12.62
C ALA A 433 23.26 10.00 12.13
N LYS A 434 22.06 9.49 11.78
CA LYS A 434 21.90 8.15 11.18
C LYS A 434 22.70 8.02 9.88
N SER A 435 22.62 9.02 9.01
CA SER A 435 23.29 9.00 7.70
C SER A 435 24.82 9.03 7.81
N LYS A 436 25.35 9.66 8.87
CA LYS A 436 26.78 9.72 9.20
C LYS A 436 27.28 8.52 10.02
N GLY A 437 26.37 7.68 10.54
CA GLY A 437 26.73 6.55 11.40
C GLY A 437 27.05 6.94 12.86
N GLU A 438 26.66 8.14 13.30
CA GLU A 438 26.93 8.66 14.64
C GLU A 438 25.95 8.06 15.68
N LYS A 439 26.20 6.80 16.09
CA LYS A 439 25.27 6.00 16.93
C LYS A 439 24.90 6.68 18.25
N GLU A 440 25.87 7.22 18.99
CA GLU A 440 25.60 7.83 20.30
C GLU A 440 24.82 9.14 20.19
N ARG A 441 25.21 10.00 19.23
CA ARG A 441 24.44 11.22 18.93
C ARG A 441 23.01 10.88 18.51
N TYR A 442 22.82 9.85 17.69
CA TYR A 442 21.50 9.37 17.30
C TYR A 442 20.67 8.93 18.50
N LYS A 443 21.24 8.15 19.43
CA LYS A 443 20.55 7.73 20.66
C LYS A 443 20.09 8.95 21.48
N HIS A 444 20.98 9.94 21.66
CA HIS A 444 20.66 11.17 22.38
C HIS A 444 19.52 11.95 21.72
N LEU A 445 19.62 12.20 20.41
CA LEU A 445 18.59 12.91 19.63
C LEU A 445 17.25 12.15 19.61
N ASN A 446 17.29 10.82 19.58
CA ASN A 446 16.08 10.02 19.65
C ASN A 446 15.40 10.15 21.02
N ALA A 447 16.16 10.13 22.12
CA ALA A 447 15.61 10.35 23.45
C ALA A 447 15.01 11.77 23.59
N GLU A 448 15.72 12.78 23.09
CA GLU A 448 15.27 14.17 23.06
C GLU A 448 13.96 14.33 22.27
N PHE A 449 13.90 13.77 21.05
CA PHE A 449 12.69 13.76 20.22
C PHE A 449 11.49 13.14 20.96
N GLN A 450 11.68 12.02 21.66
CA GLN A 450 10.59 11.39 22.42
C GLN A 450 10.11 12.28 23.58
N ARG A 451 11.01 13.02 24.25
CA ARG A 451 10.61 13.97 25.31
C ARG A 451 9.76 15.10 24.74
N ILE A 452 10.22 15.73 23.66
CA ILE A 452 9.49 16.84 23.03
C ILE A 452 8.14 16.38 22.48
N ALA A 453 8.11 15.25 21.77
CA ALA A 453 6.86 14.71 21.23
C ALA A 453 5.83 14.40 22.33
N ARG A 454 6.26 14.00 23.53
CA ARG A 454 5.36 13.80 24.69
C ARG A 454 4.85 15.13 25.24
N ARG A 455 5.70 16.15 25.31
CA ARG A 455 5.32 17.52 25.72
C ARG A 455 4.29 18.12 24.76
N ASP A 456 4.57 18.08 23.46
CA ASP A 456 3.68 18.58 22.41
C ASP A 456 2.32 17.87 22.42
N LYS A 457 2.32 16.55 22.66
CA LYS A 457 1.09 15.76 22.78
C LYS A 457 0.25 16.19 23.98
N LYS A 458 0.87 16.53 25.11
CA LYS A 458 0.16 17.03 26.31
C LYS A 458 -0.44 18.41 26.04
N ALA A 459 0.34 19.33 25.46
CA ALA A 459 -0.12 20.66 25.09
C ALA A 459 -1.31 20.62 24.11
N GLY A 460 -1.22 19.78 23.07
CA GLY A 460 -2.30 19.62 22.10
C GLY A 460 -3.57 18.99 22.69
N LYS A 461 -3.47 18.18 23.76
CA LYS A 461 -4.65 17.68 24.47
C LYS A 461 -5.31 18.75 25.34
N GLN A 462 -4.52 19.59 26.00
CA GLN A 462 -5.04 20.68 26.84
C GLN A 462 -5.73 21.77 26.01
N GLN A 463 -5.27 22.03 24.79
CA GLN A 463 -5.93 22.97 23.87
C GLN A 463 -7.25 22.41 23.29
N ASN A 464 -7.33 21.12 23.00
CA ASN A 464 -8.54 20.49 22.42
C ASN A 464 -9.57 20.02 23.47
N GLY A 465 -9.31 20.26 24.77
CA GLY A 465 -10.22 19.91 25.88
C GLY A 465 -10.84 21.13 26.55
N LYS A 466 -10.76 22.29 25.90
CA LYS A 466 -11.32 23.57 26.37
C LYS A 466 -12.51 24.08 25.54
N ASP A 467 -13.02 23.26 24.62
CA ASP A 467 -14.19 23.58 23.79
C ASP A 467 -15.37 22.67 24.15
#